data_AF-A0A951ZIQ2-F1
#
_entry.id   AF-A0A951ZIQ2-F1
#
_cell.length_a   1.000
_cell.length_b   1.000
_cell.length_c   1.000
_cell.angle_alpha   90.00
_cell.angle_beta   90.00
_cell.angle_gamma   90.00
#
_symmetry.space_group_name_H-M   'P 1'
#
loop_
_entity.id
_entity.type
_entity.pdbx_description
1 polymer ?
#
loop_
_entity_poly.entity_id
_entity_poly.type
_entity_poly.pdbx_seq_one_letter_code
_entity_poly.pdbx_strand_id
1 'polypeptide(L)'
;MATSRNTSRARGRAPRRATDAGTNATDLAKLLGVTREAVRLWTNDGCPRRDDGTYLVAEVVTWLRERDRRALRDETAPKEAQERARKMRIDADRSELAYRQELGELLPLAEFQQQIETIVGGFAAVASGQLARFEKKIVAAQTPADARRITEQIHAALMAGARAFADRMEADADAEPEDTAA
;
A
#
# COMPACT_ATOMS: atom_id res chain seq x y z
N MET A 1 0.00 -99.94 -14.97
CA MET A 1 0.75 -99.04 -15.86
C MET A 1 -0.14 -97.86 -16.19
N ALA A 2 0.05 -96.73 -15.50
CA ALA A 2 -0.72 -95.50 -15.68
C ALA A 2 0.07 -94.57 -16.62
N THR A 3 -0.48 -94.30 -17.80
CA THR A 3 0.19 -93.50 -18.82
C THR A 3 -0.08 -92.02 -18.57
N SER A 4 0.97 -91.33 -18.14
CA SER A 4 1.13 -89.89 -18.11
C SER A 4 1.15 -89.29 -19.52
N ARG A 5 0.46 -88.16 -19.72
CA ARG A 5 0.94 -86.90 -20.36
C ARG A 5 -0.26 -86.02 -20.74
N ASN A 6 -0.45 -84.85 -20.14
CA ASN A 6 0.31 -83.59 -20.28
C ASN A 6 -0.54 -82.58 -21.07
N THR A 7 -1.35 -81.84 -20.32
CA THR A 7 -2.16 -80.72 -20.84
C THR A 7 -1.25 -79.56 -21.24
N SER A 8 -1.04 -79.43 -22.55
CA SER A 8 -0.40 -78.28 -23.19
C SER A 8 -1.26 -77.03 -22.99
N ARG A 9 -0.89 -76.18 -22.02
CA ARG A 9 -1.35 -74.78 -21.94
C ARG A 9 -0.67 -74.01 -23.06
N ALA A 10 -1.37 -73.84 -24.18
CA ALA A 10 -1.03 -72.85 -25.18
C ALA A 10 -1.05 -71.45 -24.54
N ARG A 11 0.13 -70.87 -24.35
CA ARG A 11 0.30 -69.49 -23.90
C ARG A 11 -0.18 -68.58 -25.01
N GLY A 12 -1.35 -67.96 -24.84
CA GLY A 12 -1.72 -66.77 -25.59
C GLY A 12 -0.70 -65.67 -25.31
N ARG A 13 0.20 -65.41 -26.27
CA ARG A 13 1.10 -64.26 -26.22
C ARG A 13 0.30 -63.03 -26.63
N ALA A 14 -0.16 -62.28 -25.63
CA ALA A 14 -0.76 -60.97 -25.84
C ALA A 14 0.18 -60.06 -26.66
N PRO A 15 -0.35 -59.19 -27.53
CA PRO A 15 0.48 -58.24 -28.27
C PRO A 15 1.18 -57.29 -27.29
N ARG A 16 2.51 -57.25 -27.33
CA ARG A 16 3.31 -56.25 -26.61
C ARG A 16 2.85 -54.87 -27.06
N ARG A 17 2.29 -54.06 -26.16
CA ARG A 17 2.01 -52.64 -26.43
C ARG A 17 3.32 -51.95 -26.80
N ALA A 18 3.36 -51.31 -27.97
CA ALA A 18 4.53 -50.63 -28.51
C ALA A 18 4.76 -49.25 -27.83
N THR A 19 4.86 -49.21 -26.50
CA THR A 19 5.03 -47.96 -25.74
C THR A 19 6.18 -47.98 -24.73
N ASP A 20 7.14 -48.91 -24.87
CA ASP A 20 8.34 -48.95 -24.01
C ASP A 20 9.64 -48.61 -24.76
N ALA A 21 9.54 -48.33 -26.07
CA ALA A 21 10.68 -47.91 -26.88
C ALA A 21 11.09 -46.49 -26.45
N GLY A 22 12.23 -46.38 -25.78
CA GLY A 22 12.82 -45.11 -25.43
C GLY A 22 13.13 -44.31 -26.70
N THR A 23 12.83 -43.01 -26.67
CA THR A 23 13.11 -42.08 -27.77
C THR A 23 14.39 -41.31 -27.47
N ASN A 24 15.24 -41.08 -28.47
CA ASN A 24 16.45 -40.28 -28.28
C ASN A 24 16.11 -38.77 -28.13
N ALA A 25 17.06 -37.96 -27.66
CA ALA A 25 16.82 -36.54 -27.43
C ALA A 25 16.39 -35.76 -28.68
N THR A 26 16.89 -36.14 -29.86
CA THR A 26 16.58 -35.48 -31.14
C THR A 26 15.15 -35.75 -31.58
N ASP A 27 14.69 -36.99 -31.44
CA ASP A 27 13.35 -37.40 -31.81
C ASP A 27 12.32 -36.93 -30.79
N LEU A 28 12.69 -36.86 -29.51
CA LEU A 28 11.87 -36.25 -28.46
C LEU A 28 11.69 -34.75 -28.72
N ALA A 29 12.77 -34.05 -29.09
CA ALA A 29 12.73 -32.64 -29.43
C ALA A 29 11.78 -32.37 -30.61
N LYS A 30 11.87 -33.18 -31.68
CA LYS A 30 10.94 -33.11 -32.81
C LYS A 30 9.49 -33.39 -32.41
N LEU A 31 9.27 -34.43 -31.59
CA LEU A 31 7.94 -34.83 -31.16
C LEU A 31 7.23 -33.75 -30.32
N LEU A 32 7.99 -33.06 -29.48
CA LEU A 32 7.47 -32.01 -28.60
C LEU A 32 7.56 -30.60 -29.22
N GLY A 33 8.08 -30.47 -30.44
CA GLY A 33 8.23 -29.19 -31.13
C GLY A 33 9.25 -28.24 -30.48
N VAL A 34 10.26 -28.77 -29.80
CA VAL A 34 11.29 -27.99 -29.09
C VAL A 34 12.69 -28.24 -29.67
N THR A 35 13.66 -27.44 -29.23
CA THR A 35 15.08 -27.63 -29.60
C THR A 35 15.73 -28.76 -28.79
N ARG A 36 16.80 -29.34 -29.32
CA ARG A 36 17.58 -30.37 -28.61
C ARG A 36 18.24 -29.79 -27.35
N GLU A 37 18.63 -28.53 -27.41
CA GLU A 37 19.17 -27.74 -26.30
C GLU A 37 18.15 -27.61 -25.17
N ALA A 38 16.86 -27.41 -25.48
CA ALA A 38 15.80 -27.36 -24.49
C ALA A 38 15.66 -28.71 -23.77
N VAL A 39 15.70 -29.83 -24.50
CA VAL A 39 15.69 -31.18 -23.90
C VAL A 39 16.91 -31.38 -22.99
N ARG A 40 18.10 -30.93 -23.40
CA ARG A 40 19.32 -31.00 -22.57
C ARG A 40 19.18 -30.18 -21.29
N LEU A 41 18.61 -28.98 -21.38
CA LEU A 41 18.34 -28.14 -20.22
C LEU A 41 17.37 -28.84 -19.27
N TRP A 42 16.30 -29.44 -19.77
CA TRP A 42 15.35 -30.20 -18.95
C TRP A 42 16.01 -31.37 -18.24
N THR A 43 16.95 -32.06 -18.90
CA THR A 43 17.74 -33.13 -18.25
C THR A 43 18.59 -32.60 -17.10
N ASN A 44 19.17 -31.39 -17.23
CA ASN A 44 19.88 -30.74 -16.13
C ASN A 44 18.94 -30.35 -14.99
N ASP A 45 17.70 -29.99 -15.32
CA ASP A 45 16.64 -29.65 -14.36
C ASP A 45 15.97 -30.89 -13.72
N GLY A 46 16.45 -32.10 -14.04
CA GLY A 46 15.97 -33.35 -13.45
C GLY A 46 14.88 -34.07 -14.25
N CYS A 47 14.79 -33.84 -15.57
CA CYS A 47 13.89 -34.62 -16.44
C CYS A 47 14.26 -36.11 -16.44
N PRO A 48 13.29 -37.03 -16.30
CA PRO A 48 13.53 -38.47 -16.33
C PRO A 48 14.26 -38.91 -17.61
N ARG A 49 15.39 -39.58 -17.42
CA ARG A 49 16.23 -40.14 -18.48
C ARG A 49 16.68 -41.55 -18.06
N ARG A 50 16.61 -42.51 -18.98
CA ARG A 50 17.07 -43.88 -18.75
C ARG A 50 18.60 -43.98 -18.85
N ASP A 51 19.16 -45.04 -18.27
CA ASP A 51 20.61 -45.29 -18.25
C ASP A 51 21.21 -45.44 -19.66
N ASP A 52 20.42 -45.92 -20.62
CA ASP A 52 20.78 -46.02 -22.04
C ASP A 52 20.76 -44.67 -22.78
N GLY A 53 20.43 -43.59 -22.07
CA GLY A 53 20.37 -42.24 -22.60
C GLY A 53 19.09 -41.90 -23.35
N THR A 54 18.09 -42.79 -23.36
CA THR A 54 16.78 -42.56 -23.98
C THR A 54 15.76 -41.98 -23.01
N TYR A 55 14.66 -41.48 -23.57
CA TYR A 55 13.58 -40.83 -22.85
C TYR A 55 12.25 -41.54 -23.10
N LEU A 56 11.47 -41.69 -22.03
CA LEU A 56 10.07 -42.09 -22.15
C LEU A 56 9.19 -40.85 -22.27
N VAL A 57 8.53 -40.70 -23.42
CA VAL A 57 7.68 -39.53 -23.70
C VAL A 57 6.63 -39.31 -22.61
N ALA A 58 6.00 -40.38 -22.11
CA ALA A 58 4.98 -40.28 -21.06
C ALA A 58 5.53 -39.72 -19.74
N GLU A 59 6.74 -40.09 -19.35
CA GLU A 59 7.40 -39.61 -18.14
C GLU A 59 7.83 -38.15 -18.30
N VAL A 60 8.41 -37.80 -19.45
CA VAL A 60 8.79 -36.41 -19.77
C VAL A 60 7.58 -35.49 -19.77
N VAL A 61 6.46 -35.89 -20.39
CA VAL A 61 5.23 -35.09 -20.40
C VAL A 61 4.66 -34.91 -18.99
N THR A 62 4.73 -35.95 -18.16
CA THR A 62 4.27 -35.87 -16.76
C THR A 62 5.15 -34.92 -15.95
N TRP A 63 6.47 -35.02 -16.12
CA TRP A 63 7.44 -34.12 -15.49
C TRP A 63 7.25 -32.66 -15.93
N LEU A 64 7.04 -32.40 -17.23
CA LEU A 64 6.78 -31.06 -17.76
C LEU A 64 5.53 -30.44 -17.13
N ARG A 65 4.42 -31.20 -17.04
CA ARG A 65 3.19 -30.73 -16.41
C ARG A 65 3.39 -30.34 -14.94
N GLU A 66 4.16 -31.13 -14.21
CA GLU A 66 4.45 -30.86 -12.80
C GLU A 66 5.38 -29.66 -12.63
N ARG A 67 6.40 -29.53 -13.50
CA ARG A 67 7.28 -28.35 -13.54
C ARG A 67 6.49 -27.07 -13.79
N ASP A 68 5.62 -27.06 -14.80
CA ASP A 68 4.82 -25.89 -15.15
C ASP A 68 3.82 -25.53 -14.03
N ARG A 69 3.28 -26.56 -13.34
CA ARG A 69 2.41 -26.36 -12.16
C ARG A 69 3.16 -25.73 -10.98
N ARG A 70 4.44 -26.07 -10.77
CA ARG A 70 5.29 -25.45 -9.74
C ARG A 70 5.64 -24.01 -10.09
N ALA A 71 6.01 -23.75 -11.35
CA ALA A 71 6.30 -22.40 -11.83
C ALA A 71 5.12 -21.44 -11.59
N LEU A 72 3.89 -21.88 -11.88
CA LEU A 72 2.67 -21.11 -11.63
C LEU A 72 2.36 -20.86 -10.15
N ARG A 73 2.81 -21.73 -9.23
CA ARG A 73 2.62 -21.55 -7.78
C ARG A 73 3.63 -20.55 -7.21
N ASP A 74 4.86 -20.60 -7.67
CA ASP A 74 5.97 -19.82 -7.11
C ASP A 74 5.97 -18.35 -7.60
N GLU A 75 5.48 -18.06 -8.82
CA GLU A 75 5.50 -16.69 -9.36
C GLU A 75 4.43 -15.75 -8.77
N THR A 76 3.28 -16.26 -8.30
CA THR A 76 2.09 -15.41 -8.07
C THR A 76 1.61 -15.31 -6.62
N ALA A 77 1.90 -16.29 -5.76
CA ALA A 77 1.14 -16.42 -4.50
C ALA A 77 1.56 -15.47 -3.34
N PRO A 78 2.85 -15.25 -3.04
CA PRO A 78 3.21 -14.50 -1.82
C PRO A 78 3.24 -12.99 -2.01
N LYS A 79 3.77 -12.50 -3.15
CA LYS A 79 4.03 -11.06 -3.35
C LYS A 79 2.76 -10.28 -3.69
N GLU A 80 1.91 -10.80 -4.57
CA GLU A 80 0.69 -10.10 -4.98
C GLU A 80 -0.35 -10.03 -3.85
N ALA A 81 -0.43 -11.06 -3.00
CA ALA A 81 -1.28 -11.07 -1.82
C ALA A 81 -0.81 -10.04 -0.78
N GLN A 82 0.51 -9.94 -0.54
CA GLN A 82 1.09 -8.96 0.37
C GLN A 82 0.88 -7.53 -0.10
N GLU A 83 1.11 -7.25 -1.39
CA GLU A 83 0.89 -5.91 -1.96
C GLU A 83 -0.60 -5.52 -1.93
N ARG A 84 -1.51 -6.46 -2.18
CA ARG A 84 -2.95 -6.23 -2.03
C ARG A 84 -3.35 -5.93 -0.59
N ALA A 85 -2.86 -6.71 0.37
CA ALA A 85 -3.11 -6.46 1.79
C ALA A 85 -2.58 -5.10 2.24
N ARG A 86 -1.40 -4.70 1.74
CA ARG A 86 -0.80 -3.39 2.02
C ARG A 86 -1.66 -2.25 1.48
N LYS A 87 -2.14 -2.36 0.23
CA LYS A 87 -3.03 -1.36 -0.38
C LYS A 87 -4.35 -1.25 0.39
N MET A 88 -5.00 -2.39 0.68
CA MET A 88 -6.25 -2.41 1.45
C MET A 88 -6.12 -1.74 2.80
N ARG A 89 -4.99 -1.92 3.49
CA ARG A 89 -4.73 -1.24 4.77
C ARG A 89 -4.59 0.27 4.60
N ILE A 90 -3.83 0.73 3.61
CA ILE A 90 -3.67 2.17 3.34
C ILE A 90 -5.02 2.81 2.98
N ASP A 91 -5.83 2.13 2.18
CA ASP A 91 -7.16 2.61 1.79
C ASP A 91 -8.10 2.65 2.99
N ALA A 92 -8.05 1.64 3.87
CA ALA A 92 -8.80 1.62 5.12
C ALA A 92 -8.38 2.78 6.04
N ASP A 93 -7.09 2.96 6.28
CA ASP A 93 -6.54 4.04 7.12
C ASP A 93 -6.95 5.41 6.55
N ARG A 94 -6.92 5.59 5.22
CA ARG A 94 -7.36 6.84 4.56
C ARG A 94 -8.85 7.08 4.72
N SER A 95 -9.67 6.04 4.58
CA SER A 95 -11.13 6.15 4.76
C SER A 95 -11.51 6.48 6.21
N GLU A 96 -10.78 5.92 7.18
CA GLU A 96 -10.98 6.21 8.60
C GLU A 96 -10.60 7.66 8.93
N LEU A 97 -9.47 8.15 8.41
CA LEU A 97 -9.08 9.56 8.59
C LEU A 97 -10.10 10.53 7.99
N ALA A 98 -10.60 10.24 6.78
CA ALA A 98 -11.62 11.07 6.14
C ALA A 98 -12.93 11.07 6.95
N TYR A 99 -13.38 9.90 7.40
CA TYR A 99 -14.58 9.78 8.24
C TYR A 99 -14.45 10.57 9.56
N ARG A 100 -13.30 10.51 10.22
CA ARG A 100 -13.06 11.29 11.45
C ARG A 100 -12.98 12.79 11.21
N GLN A 101 -12.49 13.22 10.04
CA GLN A 101 -12.54 14.63 9.64
C GLN A 101 -13.98 15.09 9.41
N GLU A 102 -14.81 14.28 8.73
CA GLU A 102 -16.24 14.58 8.51
C GLU A 102 -17.04 14.66 9.82
N LEU A 103 -16.68 13.82 10.81
CA LEU A 103 -17.24 13.91 12.16
C LEU A 103 -16.77 15.15 12.95
N GLY A 104 -15.80 15.91 12.42
CA GLY A 104 -15.19 17.05 13.10
C GLY A 104 -14.26 16.66 14.25
N GLU A 105 -13.88 15.39 14.37
CA GLU A 105 -12.94 14.92 15.40
C GLU A 105 -11.48 15.30 15.07
N LEU A 106 -11.18 15.51 13.78
CA LEU A 106 -9.86 15.87 13.28
C LEU A 106 -9.95 17.09 12.37
N LEU A 107 -9.03 18.04 12.54
CA LEU A 107 -8.84 19.17 11.64
C LEU A 107 -7.52 19.00 10.85
N PRO A 108 -7.49 19.30 9.54
CA PRO A 108 -6.24 19.35 8.79
C PRO A 108 -5.23 20.30 9.43
N LEU A 109 -3.96 19.88 9.50
CA LEU A 109 -2.91 20.68 10.14
C LEU A 109 -2.74 22.07 9.51
N ALA A 110 -2.88 22.17 8.19
CA ALA A 110 -2.76 23.44 7.47
C ALA A 110 -3.88 24.42 7.89
N GLU A 111 -5.11 23.96 8.01
CA GLU A 111 -6.25 24.76 8.47
C GLU A 111 -6.05 25.20 9.93
N PHE A 112 -5.60 24.28 10.78
CA PHE A 112 -5.27 24.61 12.17
C PHE A 112 -4.18 25.68 12.26
N GLN A 113 -3.10 25.55 11.49
CA GLN A 113 -2.02 26.53 11.45
C GLN A 113 -2.52 27.90 11.00
N GLN A 114 -3.32 27.95 9.93
CA GLN A 114 -3.90 29.20 9.44
C GLN A 114 -4.81 29.87 10.48
N GLN A 115 -5.64 29.10 11.19
CA GLN A 115 -6.49 29.61 12.27
C GLN A 115 -5.65 30.20 13.40
N ILE A 116 -4.61 29.47 13.85
CA ILE A 116 -3.71 29.95 14.91
C ILE A 116 -2.96 31.21 14.49
N GLU A 117 -2.44 31.27 13.25
CA GLU A 117 -1.78 32.47 12.71
C GLU A 117 -2.71 33.67 12.68
N THR A 118 -3.98 33.47 12.28
CA THR A 118 -5.00 34.52 12.26
C THR A 118 -5.28 35.06 13.66
N ILE A 119 -5.46 34.16 14.63
CA ILE A 119 -5.73 34.53 16.04
C ILE A 119 -4.53 35.26 16.64
N VAL A 120 -3.34 34.68 16.53
CA VAL A 120 -2.11 35.22 17.14
C VAL A 120 -1.71 36.53 16.45
N GLY A 121 -1.74 36.58 15.12
CA GLY A 121 -1.43 37.77 14.34
C GLY A 121 -2.40 38.91 14.60
N GLY A 122 -3.70 38.61 14.64
CA GLY A 122 -4.73 39.60 14.97
C GLY A 122 -4.58 40.16 16.38
N PHE A 123 -4.33 39.30 17.38
CA PHE A 123 -4.06 39.74 18.75
C PHE A 123 -2.79 40.59 18.83
N ALA A 124 -1.70 40.19 18.17
CA ALA A 124 -0.47 40.96 18.12
C ALA A 124 -0.70 42.36 17.52
N ALA A 125 -1.44 42.45 16.42
CA ALA A 125 -1.80 43.72 15.80
C ALA A 125 -2.62 44.62 16.75
N VAL A 126 -3.59 44.05 17.47
CA VAL A 126 -4.37 44.78 18.50
C VAL A 126 -3.45 45.28 19.61
N ALA A 127 -2.58 44.41 20.14
CA ALA A 127 -1.69 44.75 21.23
C ALA A 127 -0.74 45.90 20.83
N SER A 128 -0.09 45.80 19.67
CA SER A 128 0.78 46.85 19.13
C SER A 128 0.00 48.17 18.92
N GLY A 129 -1.20 48.11 18.35
CA GLY A 129 -2.02 49.30 18.09
C GLY A 129 -2.51 50.00 19.37
N GLN A 130 -2.84 49.24 20.42
CA GLN A 130 -3.24 49.81 21.71
C GLN A 130 -2.04 50.39 22.46
N LEU A 131 -0.91 49.67 22.52
CA LEU A 131 0.29 50.10 23.24
C LEU A 131 0.90 51.39 22.68
N ALA A 132 0.89 51.57 21.36
CA ALA A 132 1.38 52.78 20.70
C ALA A 132 0.71 54.07 21.22
N ARG A 133 -0.55 53.97 21.67
CA ARG A 133 -1.33 55.11 22.21
C ARG A 133 -0.83 55.59 23.57
N PHE A 134 -0.10 54.73 24.29
CA PHE A 134 0.37 55.02 25.64
C PHE A 134 1.85 55.40 25.69
N GLU A 135 2.61 55.29 24.60
CA GLU A 135 4.05 55.57 24.54
C GLU A 135 4.42 56.91 25.20
N LYS A 136 3.75 58.00 24.77
CA LYS A 136 4.00 59.34 25.33
C LYS A 136 3.66 59.43 26.82
N LYS A 137 2.62 58.73 27.28
CA LYS A 137 2.21 58.70 28.69
C LYS A 137 3.21 57.92 29.54
N ILE A 138 3.70 56.80 29.03
CA ILE A 138 4.72 55.97 29.68
C ILE A 138 6.00 56.78 29.89
N VAL A 139 6.49 57.47 28.86
CA VAL A 139 7.68 58.31 28.94
C VAL A 139 7.49 59.48 29.92
N ALA A 140 6.28 60.04 29.98
CA ALA A 140 5.96 61.15 30.88
C ALA A 140 5.70 60.73 32.34
N ALA A 141 5.68 59.43 32.66
CA ALA A 141 5.41 58.97 34.01
C ALA A 141 6.59 59.26 34.95
N GLN A 142 6.39 60.13 35.94
CA GLN A 142 7.44 60.52 36.89
C GLN A 142 7.28 59.86 38.26
N THR A 143 6.12 59.28 38.55
CA THR A 143 5.82 58.67 39.84
C THR A 143 5.35 57.22 39.72
N PRO A 144 5.55 56.39 40.76
CA PRO A 144 4.99 55.03 40.80
C PRO A 144 3.46 54.99 40.68
N ALA A 145 2.76 56.02 41.18
CA ALA A 145 1.31 56.12 41.07
C ALA A 145 0.86 56.35 39.62
N ASP A 146 1.59 57.18 38.86
CA ASP A 146 1.31 57.42 37.44
C ASP A 146 1.58 56.16 36.61
N ALA A 147 2.68 55.46 36.90
CA ALA A 147 2.99 54.19 36.25
C ALA A 147 1.88 53.15 36.45
N ARG A 148 1.38 52.98 37.69
CA ARG A 148 0.26 52.06 37.97
C ARG A 148 -1.01 52.44 37.21
N ARG A 149 -1.37 53.73 37.21
CA ARG A 149 -2.55 54.24 36.49
C ARG A 149 -2.42 53.99 34.98
N ILE A 150 -1.24 54.17 34.41
CA ILE A 150 -0.98 53.89 32.99
C ILE A 150 -1.10 52.40 32.70
N THR A 151 -0.54 51.54 33.55
CA THR A 151 -0.65 50.08 33.41
C THR A 151 -2.11 49.61 33.46
N GLU A 152 -2.92 50.14 34.38
CA GLU A 152 -4.36 49.86 34.46
C GLU A 152 -5.10 50.28 33.18
N GLN A 153 -4.78 51.45 32.63
CA GLN A 153 -5.35 51.93 31.37
C GLN A 153 -4.94 51.08 30.17
N ILE A 154 -3.66 50.64 30.11
CA ILE A 154 -3.16 49.73 29.08
C ILE A 154 -3.89 48.40 29.16
N HIS A 155 -4.02 47.81 30.36
CA HIS A 155 -4.74 46.56 30.55
C HIS A 155 -6.19 46.68 30.10
N ALA A 156 -6.90 47.74 30.50
CA ALA A 156 -8.27 47.97 30.06
C ALA A 156 -8.39 48.12 28.53
N ALA A 157 -7.47 48.86 27.90
CA ALA A 157 -7.45 49.06 26.45
C ALA A 157 -7.13 47.77 25.69
N LEU A 158 -6.21 46.94 26.18
CA LEU A 158 -5.89 45.63 25.61
C LEU A 158 -7.09 44.69 25.68
N MET A 159 -7.74 44.60 26.85
CA MET A 159 -8.92 43.74 27.02
C MET A 159 -10.09 44.20 26.15
N ALA A 160 -10.33 45.50 26.04
CA ALA A 160 -11.33 46.05 25.14
C ALA A 160 -11.00 45.77 23.67
N GLY A 161 -9.73 45.92 23.28
CA GLY A 161 -9.26 45.62 21.92
C GLY A 161 -9.38 44.13 21.58
N ALA A 162 -9.02 43.24 22.51
CA ALA A 162 -9.11 41.80 22.34
C ALA A 162 -10.57 41.36 22.16
N ARG A 163 -11.48 41.92 22.97
CA ARG A 163 -12.93 41.66 22.82
C ARG A 163 -13.46 42.12 21.47
N ALA A 164 -13.16 43.36 21.06
CA ALA A 164 -13.58 43.87 19.76
C ALA A 164 -12.99 43.08 18.58
N PHE A 165 -11.84 42.44 18.76
CA PHE A 165 -11.28 41.52 17.76
C PHE A 165 -12.02 40.18 17.75
N ALA A 166 -12.32 39.60 18.91
CA ALA A 166 -13.13 38.39 19.01
C ALA A 166 -14.52 38.58 18.39
N ASP A 167 -15.19 39.70 18.70
CA ASP A 167 -16.51 40.04 18.14
C ASP A 167 -16.48 40.13 16.60
N ARG A 168 -15.37 40.63 16.01
CA ARG A 168 -15.18 40.65 14.55
C ARG A 168 -14.94 39.26 13.98
N MET A 169 -14.11 38.45 14.63
CA MET A 169 -13.88 37.07 14.18
C MET A 169 -15.17 36.23 14.21
N GLU A 170 -16.01 36.42 15.22
CA GLU A 170 -17.32 35.76 15.32
C GLU A 170 -18.25 36.22 14.18
N ALA A 171 -18.32 37.54 13.94
CA ALA A 171 -19.09 38.07 12.82
C ALA A 171 -18.59 37.60 11.43
N ASP A 172 -17.27 37.49 11.24
CA ASP A 172 -16.67 36.99 10.01
C ASP A 172 -16.91 35.47 9.83
N ALA A 173 -17.03 34.72 10.93
CA ALA A 173 -17.35 33.30 10.90
C ALA A 173 -18.84 33.03 10.59
N ASP A 174 -19.73 33.89 11.07
CA ASP A 174 -21.18 33.80 10.83
C ASP A 174 -21.59 34.31 9.43
N ALA A 175 -20.74 35.11 8.78
CA ALA A 175 -20.93 35.52 7.41
C ALA A 175 -20.63 34.33 6.47
N GLU A 176 -21.65 33.51 6.17
CA GLU A 176 -21.50 32.43 5.18
C GLU A 176 -20.93 32.98 3.86
N PRO A 177 -20.01 32.25 3.19
CA PRO A 177 -19.56 32.64 1.87
C PRO A 177 -20.76 32.62 0.93
N GLU A 178 -21.18 33.80 0.45
CA GLU A 178 -22.13 33.90 -0.66
C GLU A 178 -21.62 33.00 -1.79
N ASP A 179 -22.44 32.01 -2.13
CA ASP A 179 -22.26 31.03 -3.19
C ASP A 179 -22.00 31.76 -4.52
N THR A 180 -20.73 32.09 -4.81
CA THR A 180 -20.29 32.49 -6.14
C THR A 180 -20.18 31.24 -7.01
N ALA A 181 -21.31 30.61 -7.28
CA ALA A 181 -21.48 29.65 -8.35
C ALA A 181 -21.64 30.43 -9.67
N ALA A 182 -20.58 30.42 -10.48
CA ALA A 182 -20.61 30.77 -11.91
C ALA A 182 -19.97 29.66 -12.73
#